data_AF-A0A7C5GPW6-F1
#
_entry.id   AF-A0A7C5GPW6-F1
#
_cell.length_a   1.000
_cell.length_b   1.000
_cell.length_c   1.000
_cell.angle_alpha   90.00
_cell.angle_beta   90.00
_cell.angle_gamma   90.00
#
_symmetry.space_group_name_H-M   'P 1'
#
loop_
_entity.id
_entity.type
_entity.pdbx_description
1 polymer ?
#
loop_
_entity_poly.entity_id
_entity_poly.type
_entity_poly.pdbx_seq_one_letter_code
_entity_poly.pdbx_strand_id
1 'polypeptide(L)'
;MSDDFSDLDREMADDPEWQAMTPDQRRRLVQIMERMIELGMAAVYGDEEEDVPDAEMDCARFIPWCKARCCTLIFALTREEVAKGEILHNPRRPYFIARDEDGYCPHMDRQSHACTIWEKRPLRCRRYQCRGDSAIWPDGLPEPLRD
;
A
#
# COMPACT_ATOMS: atom_id res chain seq x y z
N MET A 1 20.61 4.08 -2.67
CA MET A 1 20.36 4.53 -4.05
C MET A 1 20.92 3.41 -4.93
N SER A 2 20.11 2.38 -5.08
CA SER A 2 20.49 1.10 -5.71
C SER A 2 20.63 1.24 -7.23
N ASP A 3 21.37 0.29 -7.78
CA ASP A 3 21.67 0.03 -9.19
C ASP A 3 20.44 -0.29 -10.08
N ASP A 4 19.29 0.34 -9.83
CA ASP A 4 17.97 0.01 -10.43
C ASP A 4 17.94 0.11 -11.96
N PHE A 5 18.77 0.98 -12.55
CA PHE A 5 18.85 1.12 -14.00
C PHE A 5 19.35 -0.15 -14.69
N SER A 6 20.26 -0.89 -14.03
CA SER A 6 20.88 -2.08 -14.60
C SER A 6 19.92 -3.29 -14.63
N ASP A 7 18.96 -3.34 -13.71
CA ASP A 7 17.95 -4.39 -13.65
C ASP A 7 16.84 -4.13 -14.68
N LEU A 8 16.40 -2.88 -14.87
CA LEU A 8 15.45 -2.51 -15.92
C LEU A 8 15.99 -2.77 -17.34
N ASP A 9 17.27 -2.48 -17.61
CA ASP A 9 17.89 -2.78 -18.90
C ASP A 9 17.91 -4.29 -19.21
N ARG A 10 17.99 -5.14 -18.17
CA ARG A 10 17.93 -6.60 -18.31
C ARG A 10 16.50 -7.08 -18.57
N GLU A 11 15.53 -6.55 -17.84
CA GLU A 11 14.12 -6.95 -17.94
C GLU A 11 13.48 -6.50 -19.27
N MET A 12 13.85 -5.33 -19.77
CA MET A 12 13.34 -4.78 -21.03
C MET A 12 14.21 -5.12 -22.24
N ALA A 13 15.19 -6.03 -22.09
CA ALA A 13 16.16 -6.33 -23.14
C ALA A 13 15.52 -6.81 -24.45
N ASP A 14 14.38 -7.51 -24.36
CA ASP A 14 13.65 -8.06 -25.51
C ASP A 14 12.57 -7.11 -26.06
N ASP A 15 12.35 -5.94 -25.46
CA ASP A 15 11.36 -4.96 -25.90
C ASP A 15 11.88 -4.17 -27.12
N PRO A 16 11.20 -4.21 -28.28
CA PRO A 16 11.66 -3.52 -29.49
C PRO A 16 11.73 -2.00 -29.37
N GLU A 17 10.84 -1.38 -28.58
CA GLU A 17 10.83 0.06 -28.35
C GLU A 17 11.99 0.46 -27.43
N TRP A 18 12.28 -0.36 -26.41
CA TRP A 18 13.44 -0.20 -25.55
C TRP A 18 14.75 -0.32 -26.33
N GLN A 19 14.87 -1.34 -27.18
CA GLN A 19 16.03 -1.54 -28.06
C GLN A 19 16.26 -0.36 -29.00
N ALA A 20 15.18 0.26 -29.51
CA ALA A 20 15.24 1.42 -30.38
C ALA A 20 15.70 2.71 -29.66
N MET A 21 15.64 2.77 -28.33
CA MET A 21 16.12 3.92 -27.55
C MET A 21 17.62 3.87 -27.31
N THR A 22 18.27 5.04 -27.35
CA THR A 22 19.66 5.19 -26.91
C THR A 22 19.76 5.06 -25.38
N PRO A 23 20.96 4.75 -24.83
CA PRO A 23 21.16 4.69 -23.39
C PRO A 23 20.75 5.98 -22.64
N ASP A 24 20.96 7.16 -23.25
CA ASP A 24 20.53 8.44 -22.66
C ASP A 24 19.01 8.62 -22.66
N GLN A 25 18.33 8.16 -23.72
CA GLN A 25 16.86 8.21 -23.78
C GLN A 25 16.23 7.30 -22.73
N ARG A 26 16.77 6.08 -22.55
CA ARG A 26 16.34 5.14 -21.50
C ARG A 26 16.56 5.72 -20.11
N ARG A 27 17.76 6.27 -19.83
CA ARG A 27 18.06 6.94 -18.54
C ARG A 27 17.07 8.06 -18.25
N ARG A 28 16.77 8.89 -19.25
CA ARG A 28 15.84 10.01 -19.09
C ARG A 28 14.41 9.53 -18.87
N LEU A 29 13.99 8.45 -19.53
CA LEU A 29 12.68 7.83 -19.33
C LEU A 29 12.54 7.30 -17.89
N VAL A 30 13.54 6.57 -17.39
CA VAL A 30 13.57 6.08 -16.00
C VAL A 30 13.50 7.24 -15.01
N GLN A 31 14.30 8.30 -15.19
CA GLN A 31 14.25 9.48 -14.32
C GLN A 31 12.89 10.19 -14.32
N ILE A 32 12.22 10.26 -15.49
CA ILE A 32 10.87 10.82 -15.59
C ILE A 32 9.89 9.91 -14.86
N MET A 33 9.99 8.59 -15.03
CA MET A 33 9.13 7.61 -14.38
C MET A 33 9.29 7.62 -12.87
N GLU A 34 10.52 7.63 -12.35
CA GLU A 34 10.83 7.82 -10.93
C GLU A 34 10.17 9.10 -10.40
N ARG A 35 10.34 10.21 -11.11
CA ARG A 35 9.72 11.49 -10.73
C ARG A 35 8.20 11.46 -10.82
N MET A 36 7.63 10.71 -11.76
CA MET A 36 6.18 10.49 -11.85
C MET A 36 5.69 9.65 -10.67
N ILE A 37 6.45 8.64 -10.21
CA ILE A 37 6.13 7.84 -9.02
C ILE A 37 6.21 8.72 -7.75
N GLU A 38 7.27 9.51 -7.59
CA GLU A 38 7.44 10.45 -6.46
C GLU A 38 6.28 11.44 -6.38
N LEU A 39 5.87 11.98 -7.53
CA LEU A 39 4.72 12.88 -7.66
C LEU A 39 3.37 12.15 -7.58
N GLY A 40 3.35 10.82 -7.61
CA GLY A 40 2.15 9.98 -7.56
C GLY A 40 1.31 9.98 -8.84
N MET A 41 1.92 10.36 -9.97
CA MET A 41 1.33 10.40 -11.31
C MET A 41 1.44 9.07 -12.07
N ALA A 42 2.30 8.16 -11.61
CA ALA A 42 2.32 6.76 -12.04
C ALA A 42 1.59 5.92 -10.99
N ALA A 43 0.26 5.82 -11.10
CA ALA A 43 -0.52 5.02 -10.18
C ALA A 43 -0.36 3.53 -10.49
N VAL A 44 0.48 2.85 -9.73
CA VAL A 44 0.45 1.38 -9.64
C VAL A 44 -0.76 1.04 -8.78
N TYR A 45 -1.79 0.46 -9.39
CA TYR A 45 -2.87 -0.17 -8.62
C TYR A 45 -2.34 -1.46 -8.00
N GLY A 46 -2.90 -1.86 -6.86
CA GLY A 46 -2.53 -3.14 -6.27
C GLY A 46 -3.09 -4.28 -7.12
N ASP A 47 -2.25 -5.25 -7.46
CA ASP A 47 -2.71 -6.59 -7.84
C ASP A 47 -2.82 -7.41 -6.55
N GLU A 48 -4.00 -7.98 -6.32
CA GLU A 48 -4.30 -8.78 -5.15
C GLU A 48 -4.91 -10.09 -5.66
N GLU A 49 -4.29 -11.23 -5.37
CA GLU A 49 -4.80 -12.55 -5.77
C GLU A 49 -6.19 -12.80 -5.18
N GLU A 50 -7.19 -13.23 -5.95
CA GLU A 50 -8.57 -13.34 -5.44
C GLU A 50 -8.74 -14.42 -4.36
N ASP A 51 -7.99 -15.52 -4.43
CA ASP A 51 -8.19 -16.72 -3.61
C ASP A 51 -7.36 -16.76 -2.31
N VAL A 52 -6.68 -15.66 -1.95
CA VAL A 52 -5.95 -15.58 -0.67
C VAL A 52 -6.94 -15.32 0.47
N PRO A 53 -7.00 -16.19 1.50
CA PRO A 53 -7.93 -16.05 2.62
C PRO A 53 -7.59 -14.84 3.49
N ASP A 54 -8.59 -14.39 4.25
CA ASP A 54 -8.41 -13.31 5.23
C ASP A 54 -7.43 -13.74 6.34
N ALA A 55 -6.68 -12.77 6.86
CA ALA A 55 -5.81 -13.02 7.98
C ALA A 55 -6.64 -13.23 9.25
N GLU A 56 -6.31 -14.29 9.99
CA GLU A 56 -6.88 -14.53 11.31
C GLU A 56 -6.23 -13.57 12.34
N MET A 57 -6.96 -12.52 12.69
CA MET A 57 -6.51 -11.47 13.61
C MET A 57 -7.64 -10.96 14.50
N ASP A 58 -7.42 -11.01 15.82
CA ASP A 58 -8.30 -10.39 16.81
C ASP A 58 -7.93 -8.91 17.02
N CYS A 59 -8.34 -8.06 16.07
CA CYS A 59 -8.06 -6.62 16.20
C CYS A 59 -8.68 -6.00 17.45
N ALA A 60 -9.78 -6.55 17.99
CA ALA A 60 -10.41 -6.03 19.22
C ALA A 60 -9.45 -6.12 20.42
N ARG A 61 -8.71 -7.23 20.54
CA ARG A 61 -7.66 -7.40 21.55
C ARG A 61 -6.45 -6.49 21.32
N PHE A 62 -6.09 -6.20 20.06
CA PHE A 62 -4.87 -5.47 19.71
C PHE A 62 -5.04 -3.94 19.70
N ILE A 63 -6.23 -3.43 19.35
CA ILE A 63 -6.52 -2.00 19.21
C ILE A 63 -6.13 -1.16 20.44
N PRO A 64 -6.38 -1.59 21.69
CA PRO A 64 -5.97 -0.82 22.88
C PRO A 64 -4.46 -0.53 22.94
N TRP A 65 -3.65 -1.36 22.29
CA TRP A 65 -2.19 -1.26 22.25
C TRP A 65 -1.69 -0.58 20.97
N CYS A 66 -2.25 -0.97 19.82
CA CYS A 66 -1.78 -0.47 18.52
C CYS A 66 -2.39 0.88 18.14
N LYS A 67 -3.54 1.27 18.70
CA LYS A 67 -4.28 2.49 18.35
C LYS A 67 -4.50 2.64 16.85
N ALA A 68 -4.91 1.54 16.21
CA ALA A 68 -5.12 1.43 14.77
C ALA A 68 -3.95 1.89 13.89
N ARG A 69 -2.70 1.62 14.29
CA ARG A 69 -1.50 1.92 13.46
C ARG A 69 -1.58 1.38 12.01
N CYS A 70 -2.30 0.29 11.75
CA CYS A 70 -2.51 -0.19 10.37
C CYS A 70 -3.24 0.84 9.48
N CYS A 71 -4.05 1.72 10.06
CA CYS A 71 -4.75 2.78 9.36
C CYS A 71 -3.83 3.95 8.97
N THR A 72 -2.55 3.95 9.36
CA THR A 72 -1.57 4.95 8.88
C THR A 72 -0.77 4.47 7.66
N LEU A 73 -0.90 3.19 7.31
CA LEU A 73 -0.19 2.59 6.19
C LEU A 73 -0.67 3.17 4.86
N ILE A 74 0.27 3.32 3.94
CA ILE A 74 0.01 3.80 2.58
C ILE A 74 0.16 2.62 1.64
N PHE A 75 -0.88 2.33 0.87
CA PHE A 75 -0.86 1.26 -0.11
C PHE A 75 -1.83 1.57 -1.26
N ALA A 76 -1.64 0.86 -2.37
CA ALA A 76 -2.53 0.90 -3.51
C ALA A 76 -3.71 -0.08 -3.33
N LEU A 77 -4.88 0.38 -3.72
CA LEU A 77 -6.13 -0.32 -3.90
C LEU A 77 -6.15 -0.96 -5.28
N THR A 78 -6.95 -2.00 -5.44
CA THR A 78 -7.20 -2.59 -6.75
C THR A 78 -8.10 -1.68 -7.59
N ARG A 79 -8.13 -1.92 -8.91
CA ARG A 79 -9.05 -1.21 -9.80
C ARG A 79 -10.51 -1.42 -9.41
N GLU A 80 -10.85 -2.63 -9.01
CA GLU A 80 -12.22 -3.02 -8.63
C GLU A 80 -12.66 -2.39 -7.30
N GLU A 81 -11.75 -2.31 -6.32
CA GLU A 81 -11.99 -1.63 -5.05
C GLU A 81 -12.32 -0.15 -5.26
N VAL A 82 -11.56 0.53 -6.12
CA VAL A 82 -11.84 1.92 -6.50
C VAL A 82 -13.16 2.03 -7.26
N ALA A 83 -13.42 1.12 -8.21
CA ALA A 83 -14.63 1.15 -9.03
C ALA A 83 -15.92 0.91 -8.21
N LYS A 84 -15.87 0.08 -7.16
CA LYS A 84 -17.00 -0.14 -6.24
C LYS A 84 -17.36 1.13 -5.46
N GLY A 85 -16.40 2.04 -5.25
CA GLY A 85 -16.63 3.35 -4.63
C GLY A 85 -16.88 3.32 -3.11
N GLU A 86 -16.78 2.16 -2.46
CA GLU A 86 -17.00 2.02 -1.01
C GLU A 86 -15.77 2.46 -0.18
N ILE A 87 -14.58 2.39 -0.79
CA ILE A 87 -13.31 2.73 -0.16
C ILE A 87 -12.84 4.09 -0.68
N LEU A 88 -12.79 5.07 0.22
CA LEU A 88 -12.22 6.38 -0.06
C LEU A 88 -10.75 6.25 -0.47
N HIS A 89 -10.44 6.75 -1.67
CA HIS A 89 -9.09 6.78 -2.24
C HIS A 89 -8.58 8.22 -2.34
N ASN A 90 -7.27 8.38 -2.47
CA ASN A 90 -6.62 9.67 -2.56
C ASN A 90 -6.98 10.37 -3.89
N PRO A 91 -7.57 11.58 -3.85
CA PRO A 91 -8.01 12.27 -5.05
C PRO A 91 -6.86 12.77 -5.93
N ARG A 92 -5.66 12.93 -5.36
CA ARG A 92 -4.44 13.36 -6.07
C ARG A 92 -3.60 12.18 -6.54
N ARG A 93 -3.79 11.01 -5.94
CA ARG A 93 -3.11 9.76 -6.27
C ARG A 93 -4.15 8.65 -6.40
N PRO A 94 -4.85 8.59 -7.55
CA PRO A 94 -5.88 7.59 -7.77
C PRO A 94 -5.34 6.20 -7.43
N TYR A 95 -6.20 5.34 -6.88
CA TYR A 95 -5.83 4.02 -6.35
C TYR A 95 -5.06 3.99 -5.03
N PHE A 96 -4.52 5.07 -4.48
CA PHE A 96 -4.01 4.99 -3.10
C PHE A 96 -5.14 5.13 -2.08
N ILE A 97 -5.06 4.43 -0.95
CA ILE A 97 -5.99 4.66 0.17
C ILE A 97 -5.97 6.14 0.59
N ALA A 98 -7.14 6.73 0.85
CA ALA A 98 -7.24 8.10 1.32
C ALA A 98 -6.63 8.26 2.71
N ARG A 99 -6.21 9.49 3.03
CA ARG A 99 -5.74 9.87 4.37
C ARG A 99 -6.27 11.25 4.73
N ASP A 100 -6.68 11.39 5.98
CA ASP A 100 -6.99 12.68 6.58
C ASP A 100 -5.70 13.43 6.97
N GLU A 101 -5.86 14.67 7.42
CA GLU A 101 -4.75 15.55 7.81
C GLU A 101 -3.92 15.00 8.98
N ASP A 102 -4.53 14.20 9.86
CA ASP A 102 -3.86 13.50 10.96
C ASP A 102 -3.07 12.27 10.51
N GLY A 103 -3.14 11.94 9.22
CA GLY A 103 -2.40 10.86 8.62
C GLY A 103 -3.03 9.48 8.80
N TYR A 104 -4.26 9.37 9.30
CA TYR A 104 -5.00 8.11 9.36
C TYR A 104 -5.94 7.97 8.16
N CYS A 105 -6.30 6.72 7.88
CA CYS A 105 -7.39 6.36 6.97
C CYS A 105 -8.71 7.00 7.46
N PRO A 106 -9.51 7.59 6.57
CA PRO A 106 -10.79 8.23 6.95
C PRO A 106 -11.83 7.26 7.50
N HIS A 107 -11.64 5.95 7.29
CA HIS A 107 -12.53 4.92 7.82
C HIS A 107 -12.19 4.48 9.26
N MET A 108 -11.23 5.12 9.92
CA MET A 108 -10.92 4.84 11.32
C MET A 108 -11.73 5.75 12.25
N ASP A 109 -12.55 5.16 13.12
CA ASP A 109 -13.27 5.92 14.13
C ASP A 109 -12.30 6.44 15.20
N ARG A 110 -12.15 7.76 15.31
CA ARG A 110 -11.13 8.39 16.17
C ARG A 110 -11.32 8.16 17.66
N GLN A 111 -12.51 7.75 18.10
CA GLN A 111 -12.79 7.51 19.52
C GLN A 111 -12.44 6.07 19.92
N SER A 112 -12.93 5.10 19.16
CA SER A 112 -12.76 3.67 19.43
C SER A 112 -11.51 3.08 18.76
N HIS A 113 -10.96 3.75 17.76
CA HIS A 113 -9.96 3.23 16.82
C HIS A 113 -10.43 2.01 16.00
N ALA A 114 -11.73 1.74 15.95
CA ALA A 114 -12.29 0.69 15.11
C ALA A 114 -12.38 1.14 13.65
N CYS A 115 -12.33 0.18 12.71
CA CYS A 115 -12.61 0.46 11.30
C CYS A 115 -14.12 0.49 11.07
N THR A 116 -14.65 1.59 10.52
CA THR A 116 -16.08 1.77 10.24
C THR A 116 -16.56 0.99 9.01
N ILE A 117 -15.64 0.50 8.18
CA ILE A 117 -15.92 -0.31 6.99
C ILE A 117 -15.41 -1.76 7.15
N TRP A 118 -15.38 -2.32 8.35
CA TRP A 118 -14.71 -3.61 8.64
C TRP A 118 -15.03 -4.73 7.64
N GLU A 119 -16.29 -4.92 7.27
CA GLU A 119 -16.74 -5.94 6.30
C GLU A 119 -16.43 -5.60 4.84
N LYS A 120 -16.16 -4.34 4.55
CA LYS A 120 -15.88 -3.78 3.21
C LYS A 120 -14.43 -3.34 3.05
N ARG A 121 -13.56 -3.74 3.98
CA ARG A 121 -12.13 -3.42 3.94
C ARG A 121 -11.53 -3.91 2.61
N PRO A 122 -10.54 -3.17 2.05
CA PRO A 122 -9.81 -3.66 0.90
C PRO A 122 -9.15 -5.01 1.21
N LEU A 123 -8.91 -5.82 0.18
CA LEU A 123 -8.26 -7.12 0.24
C LEU A 123 -6.97 -7.05 1.04
N ARG A 124 -6.15 -6.03 0.77
CA ARG A 124 -4.91 -5.80 1.53
C ARG A 124 -5.14 -5.61 3.02
N CYS A 125 -6.17 -4.86 3.42
CA CYS A 125 -6.52 -4.69 4.84
C CYS A 125 -7.09 -5.96 5.47
N ARG A 126 -7.80 -6.79 4.71
CA ARG A 126 -8.34 -8.08 5.19
C ARG A 126 -7.25 -9.11 5.42
N ARG A 127 -6.20 -9.08 4.60
CA ARG A 127 -5.06 -10.01 4.61
C ARG A 127 -3.89 -9.55 5.47
N TYR A 128 -3.89 -8.30 5.90
CA TYR A 128 -2.79 -7.74 6.67
C TYR A 128 -2.75 -8.29 8.10
N GLN A 129 -1.56 -8.74 8.53
CA GLN A 129 -1.31 -9.27 9.86
C GLN A 129 -0.21 -8.50 10.57
N CYS A 130 -0.55 -7.79 11.66
CA CYS A 130 0.40 -6.92 12.34
C CYS A 130 1.33 -7.62 13.34
N ARG A 131 1.12 -8.90 13.69
CA ARG A 131 1.89 -9.60 14.75
C ARG A 131 3.40 -9.67 14.50
N GLY A 132 3.86 -9.52 13.26
CA GLY A 132 5.29 -9.52 12.94
C GLY A 132 5.79 -8.17 12.42
N ASP A 133 4.93 -7.16 12.35
CA ASP A 133 5.25 -5.92 11.66
C ASP A 133 5.95 -4.94 12.60
N SER A 134 7.25 -4.72 12.36
CA SER A 134 8.08 -3.80 13.14
C SER A 134 7.71 -2.32 12.93
N ALA A 135 7.01 -1.96 11.84
CA ALA A 135 6.45 -0.63 11.69
C ALA A 135 5.29 -0.40 12.68
N ILE A 136 4.55 -1.46 13.00
CA ILE A 136 3.49 -1.40 14.02
C ILE A 136 4.06 -1.55 15.42
N TRP A 137 5.01 -2.46 15.62
CA TRP A 137 5.59 -2.85 16.91
C TRP A 137 7.11 -2.69 16.91
N PRO A 138 7.64 -1.46 16.93
CA PRO A 138 9.09 -1.23 16.84
C PRO A 138 9.86 -1.84 18.02
N ASP A 139 9.23 -1.91 19.19
CA ASP A 139 9.79 -2.51 20.41
C ASP A 139 9.38 -3.98 20.60
N GLY A 140 8.78 -4.59 19.57
CA GLY A 140 8.20 -5.92 19.62
C GLY A 140 6.77 -5.95 20.18
N LEU A 141 6.12 -7.11 20.06
CA LEU A 141 4.74 -7.26 20.55
C LEU A 141 4.67 -7.11 22.07
N PRO A 142 3.69 -6.37 22.62
CA PRO A 142 3.41 -6.36 24.04
C PRO A 142 3.18 -7.77 24.57
N GLU A 143 3.69 -8.08 25.77
CA GLU A 143 3.55 -9.39 26.40
C GLU A 143 2.10 -9.91 26.43
N PRO A 144 1.06 -9.11 26.74
CA PRO A 144 -0.33 -9.58 26.72
C PRO A 144 -0.88 -9.94 25.33
N LEU A 145 -0.16 -9.62 24.27
CA LEU A 145 -0.51 -9.92 22.87
C LEU A 145 0.32 -11.06 22.28
N ARG A 146 1.30 -11.59 23.03
CA ARG A 146 2.03 -12.79 22.66
C ARG A 146 1.13 -13.98 23.01
N ASP A 147 0.80 -14.78 22.01
CA ASP A 147 0.06 -16.05 22.18
C ASP A 147 1.01 -17.14 22.71
#